data_AF-A0A437D0Q8-F1
#
_entry.id   AF-A0A437D0Q8-F1
#
_cell.length_a   1.000
_cell.length_b   1.000
_cell.length_c   1.000
_cell.angle_alpha   90.00
_cell.angle_beta   90.00
_cell.angle_gamma   90.00
#
_symmetry.space_group_name_H-M   'P 1'
#
loop_
_entity.id
_entity.type
_entity.pdbx_description
1 polymer ?
#
loop_
_entity_poly.entity_id
_entity_poly.type
_entity_poly.pdbx_seq_one_letter_code
_entity_poly.pdbx_strand_id
1 'polypeptide(L)'
;MTVVMDTRRGEPNSCCAVSGVKCTQNLSRAQWVALAEVPGCVDGNNPNSAAEAAMVRVKSRYLLCEVNVSESSDLLLLDERAVAGAVRLGVARMHGDYGAALCNTRFSVKYLNAHTGMVFIRFAKSCYKLLWSALPFITNIESRGRKIPCFLNCLHVGGTIRTCQKFLIRYNAQQLHRILPKCRNEAEKDQVRQEILNCRLTRGNRSTYEDEDRSDFEEDERE
;
A
#
# COMPACT_ATOMS: atom_id res chain seq x y z
N MET A 1 -2.72 37.20 -16.80
CA MET A 1 -2.69 38.11 -15.65
C MET A 1 -1.40 37.81 -14.90
N THR A 2 -0.38 38.61 -15.18
CA THR A 2 0.99 38.47 -14.69
C THR A 2 1.15 39.44 -13.53
N VAL A 3 1.71 39.01 -12.41
CA VAL A 3 2.28 39.94 -11.41
C VAL A 3 3.62 39.37 -10.98
N VAL A 4 4.65 40.19 -11.16
CA VAL A 4 6.06 39.95 -10.84
C VAL A 4 6.54 41.19 -10.06
N MET A 5 7.34 40.93 -9.02
CA MET A 5 8.21 41.80 -8.21
C MET A 5 7.57 42.63 -7.08
N ASP A 6 8.08 42.46 -5.86
CA ASP A 6 9.11 43.39 -5.37
C ASP A 6 10.03 42.72 -4.32
N THR A 7 11.27 43.21 -4.33
CA THR A 7 12.50 42.81 -3.65
C THR A 7 12.97 43.99 -2.81
N ARG A 8 13.33 43.78 -1.53
CA ARG A 8 14.29 44.61 -0.74
C ARG A 8 14.50 43.92 0.62
N ARG A 9 15.60 43.18 0.89
CA ARG A 9 16.97 43.56 1.31
C ARG A 9 17.06 44.49 2.52
N GLY A 10 17.76 44.01 3.56
CA GLY A 10 18.32 44.81 4.66
C GLY A 10 18.75 43.98 5.90
N GLU A 11 19.85 43.22 5.81
CA GLU A 11 20.67 42.74 6.95
C GLU A 11 21.51 43.93 7.54
N PRO A 12 22.47 43.80 8.51
CA PRO A 12 23.07 42.60 9.12
C PRO A 12 23.52 42.66 10.61
N ASN A 13 24.08 41.51 11.06
CA ASN A 13 25.16 41.29 12.05
C ASN A 13 24.79 40.52 13.34
N SER A 14 25.20 39.26 13.43
CA SER A 14 26.48 38.93 14.10
C SER A 14 26.88 37.46 13.89
N CYS A 15 28.13 37.28 13.50
CA CYS A 15 28.83 36.03 13.23
C CYS A 15 28.96 35.10 14.44
N CYS A 16 28.91 33.79 14.19
CA CYS A 16 29.91 32.86 14.71
C CYS A 16 30.16 31.78 13.66
N ALA A 17 31.36 31.81 13.09
CA ALA A 17 31.85 30.93 12.04
C ALA A 17 32.82 29.92 12.64
N VAL A 18 32.65 28.63 12.35
CA VAL A 18 33.67 27.55 12.24
C VAL A 18 32.91 26.41 11.53
N SER A 19 33.27 25.79 10.41
CA SER A 19 34.47 25.68 9.56
C SER A 19 34.01 25.17 8.17
N GLY A 20 34.87 25.34 7.15
CA GLY A 20 34.63 25.00 5.73
C GLY A 20 34.13 23.57 5.49
N VAL A 21 33.49 23.27 4.35
CA VAL A 21 34.12 23.27 3.02
C VAL A 21 33.08 23.51 1.91
N LYS A 22 33.56 24.13 0.84
CA LYS A 22 32.86 24.63 -0.35
C LYS A 22 32.14 23.56 -1.17
N CYS A 23 31.08 24.04 -1.81
CA CYS A 23 30.43 23.49 -3.00
C CYS A 23 31.44 23.22 -4.14
N THR A 24 31.45 21.99 -4.66
CA THR A 24 31.97 21.61 -5.99
C THR A 24 30.90 20.74 -6.65
N GLN A 25 30.02 21.30 -7.46
CA GLN A 25 30.09 21.25 -8.93
C GLN A 25 30.54 19.89 -9.50
N ASN A 26 29.58 19.24 -10.18
CA ASN A 26 29.74 18.30 -11.29
C ASN A 26 31.02 17.47 -11.34
N LEU A 27 31.01 16.32 -10.67
CA LEU A 27 31.85 15.19 -11.05
C LEU A 27 30.99 14.11 -11.72
N SER A 28 31.45 13.59 -12.84
CA SER A 28 30.80 12.51 -13.55
C SER A 28 30.83 11.22 -12.72
N ARG A 29 29.86 10.33 -12.98
CA ARG A 29 29.63 9.05 -12.28
C ARG A 29 30.87 8.13 -12.20
N ALA A 30 31.91 8.39 -12.98
CA ALA A 30 33.16 7.63 -12.99
C ALA A 30 34.09 7.97 -11.82
N GLN A 31 34.05 9.17 -11.25
CA GLN A 31 34.98 9.54 -10.15
C GLN A 31 34.55 9.07 -8.76
N TRP A 32 33.28 8.69 -8.56
CA TRP A 32 32.84 8.12 -7.29
C TRP A 32 33.38 6.71 -7.03
N VAL A 33 33.81 5.99 -8.08
CA VAL A 33 34.36 4.62 -7.95
C VAL A 33 35.78 4.63 -7.38
N ALA A 34 36.52 5.75 -7.49
CA ALA A 34 37.93 5.82 -7.10
C ALA A 34 38.21 6.26 -5.65
N LEU A 35 37.17 6.50 -4.83
CA LEU A 35 37.32 6.95 -3.42
C LEU A 35 36.88 5.90 -2.38
N ALA A 36 36.55 4.68 -2.83
CA ALA A 36 36.19 3.56 -1.98
C ALA A 36 37.22 2.43 -2.07
N GLU A 37 38.51 2.76 -1.94
CA GLU A 37 39.57 1.77 -1.72
C GLU A 37 40.36 2.18 -0.48
N VAL A 38 39.97 1.62 0.67
CA VAL A 38 40.90 1.38 1.77
C VAL A 38 40.93 -0.14 1.97
N PRO A 39 42.08 -0.81 1.77
CA PRO A 39 42.22 -2.26 1.88
C PRO A 39 42.43 -2.65 3.35
N GLY A 40 41.79 -3.73 3.80
CA GLY A 40 42.01 -4.25 5.14
C GLY A 40 41.41 -5.63 5.40
N CYS A 41 42.29 -6.62 5.48
CA CYS A 41 42.16 -7.99 6.00
C CYS A 41 41.24 -8.96 5.25
N VAL A 42 41.89 -9.75 4.40
CA VAL A 42 41.42 -11.01 3.83
C VAL A 42 41.67 -12.10 4.88
N ASP A 43 40.62 -12.70 5.42
CA ASP A 43 40.69 -14.06 5.97
C ASP A 43 40.00 -14.99 4.98
N GLY A 44 40.77 -15.97 4.49
CA GLY A 44 40.41 -16.88 3.43
C GLY A 44 39.40 -17.96 3.83
N ASN A 45 38.83 -18.58 2.79
CA ASN A 45 37.97 -19.76 2.80
C ASN A 45 36.55 -19.63 3.36
N ASN A 46 35.67 -18.98 2.58
CA ASN A 46 34.28 -19.44 2.47
C ASN A 46 33.79 -19.27 1.01
N PRO A 47 33.51 -20.35 0.27
CA PRO A 47 33.05 -20.27 -1.12
C PRO A 47 31.64 -19.66 -1.31
N ASN A 48 30.96 -19.23 -0.24
CA ASN A 48 29.64 -18.59 -0.31
C ASN A 48 29.66 -17.05 -0.22
N SER A 49 30.83 -16.40 -0.33
CA SER A 49 30.90 -14.92 -0.31
C SER A 49 30.53 -14.26 -1.65
N ALA A 50 30.07 -15.03 -2.63
CA ALA A 50 29.28 -14.49 -3.74
C ALA A 50 27.84 -14.21 -3.27
N ALA A 51 27.69 -13.47 -2.17
CA ALA A 51 26.48 -12.72 -1.91
C ALA A 51 26.47 -11.60 -2.95
N GLU A 52 26.00 -11.98 -4.14
CA GLU A 52 25.58 -11.09 -5.21
C GLU A 52 24.97 -9.85 -4.56
N ALA A 53 25.65 -8.72 -4.67
CA ALA A 53 25.12 -7.42 -4.28
C ALA A 53 24.00 -7.07 -5.25
N ALA A 54 22.92 -7.83 -5.20
CA ALA A 54 21.71 -7.66 -5.96
C ALA A 54 21.16 -6.29 -5.57
N MET A 55 20.92 -5.44 -6.57
CA MET A 55 20.29 -4.14 -6.38
C MET A 55 19.06 -4.27 -5.46
N VAL A 56 19.18 -3.79 -4.22
CA VAL A 56 18.19 -4.07 -3.17
C VAL A 56 16.98 -3.17 -3.37
N ARG A 57 16.03 -3.62 -4.20
CA ARG A 57 14.71 -2.98 -4.30
C ARG A 57 13.84 -3.44 -3.14
N VAL A 58 13.44 -2.49 -2.28
CA VAL A 58 12.44 -2.76 -1.24
C VAL A 58 11.10 -3.13 -1.89
N LYS A 59 10.70 -4.40 -1.76
CA LYS A 59 9.45 -4.95 -2.28
C LYS A 59 8.29 -4.64 -1.32
N SER A 60 7.14 -4.24 -1.87
CA SER A 60 5.90 -4.01 -1.12
C SER A 60 4.82 -5.00 -1.53
N ARG A 61 3.87 -5.24 -0.64
CA ARG A 61 2.62 -5.96 -0.90
C ARG A 61 1.45 -5.00 -0.76
N TYR A 62 0.40 -5.25 -1.52
CA TYR A 62 -0.85 -4.50 -1.51
C TYR A 62 -1.96 -5.45 -1.10
N LEU A 63 -2.67 -5.10 -0.03
CA LEU A 63 -3.84 -5.83 0.43
C LEU A 63 -5.07 -5.07 -0.04
N LEU A 64 -5.93 -5.76 -0.78
CA LEU A 64 -7.26 -5.31 -1.11
C LEU A 64 -8.20 -5.78 -0.01
N CYS A 65 -8.78 -4.85 0.72
CA CYS A 65 -9.68 -5.12 1.82
C CYS A 65 -11.07 -4.53 1.55
N GLU A 66 -12.08 -5.16 2.13
CA GLU A 66 -13.47 -4.72 2.15
C GLU A 66 -13.84 -4.39 3.59
N VAL A 67 -14.36 -3.19 3.81
CA VAL A 67 -14.87 -2.74 5.10
C VAL A 67 -16.37 -3.01 5.13
N ASN A 68 -16.77 -3.94 5.99
CA ASN A 68 -18.16 -4.27 6.22
C ASN A 68 -18.67 -3.50 7.45
N VAL A 69 -19.76 -2.76 7.26
CA VAL A 69 -20.44 -1.96 8.27
C VAL A 69 -21.94 -2.24 8.20
N SER A 70 -22.63 -2.19 9.34
CA SER A 70 -24.08 -2.44 9.40
C SER A 70 -24.88 -1.43 8.58
N GLU A 71 -24.52 -0.15 8.66
CA GLU A 71 -25.19 0.94 7.96
C GLU A 71 -24.33 1.53 6.85
N SER A 72 -24.92 1.74 5.67
CA SER A 72 -24.22 2.33 4.52
C SER A 72 -23.83 3.80 4.75
N SER A 73 -24.57 4.52 5.59
CA SER A 73 -24.27 5.91 5.95
C SER A 73 -22.93 6.04 6.71
N ASP A 74 -22.57 5.02 7.47
CA ASP A 74 -21.34 5.02 8.26
C ASP A 74 -20.10 4.85 7.37
N LEU A 75 -20.22 4.14 6.24
CA LEU A 75 -19.14 4.04 5.27
C LEU A 75 -18.74 5.41 4.70
N LEU A 76 -19.71 6.30 4.50
CA LEU A 76 -19.48 7.67 4.01
C LEU A 76 -18.74 8.56 5.01
N LEU A 77 -18.74 8.18 6.30
CA LEU A 77 -18.02 8.88 7.35
C LEU A 77 -16.55 8.42 7.46
N LEU A 78 -16.18 7.33 6.79
CA LEU A 78 -14.82 6.80 6.84
C LEU A 78 -13.86 7.70 6.06
N ASP A 79 -12.70 7.95 6.67
CA ASP A 79 -11.58 8.67 6.07
C ASP A 79 -10.35 7.76 6.01
N GLU A 80 -9.47 7.99 5.04
CA GLU A 80 -8.24 7.22 4.86
C GLU A 80 -7.37 7.25 6.12
N ARG A 81 -7.33 8.41 6.79
CA ARG A 81 -6.57 8.59 8.04
C ARG A 81 -7.19 7.80 9.19
N ALA A 82 -8.52 7.79 9.28
CA ALA A 82 -9.25 7.03 10.30
C ALA A 82 -8.98 5.53 10.14
N VAL A 83 -9.08 5.01 8.91
CA VAL A 83 -8.76 3.60 8.61
C VAL A 83 -7.30 3.29 8.91
N ALA A 84 -6.37 4.17 8.49
CA ALA A 84 -4.94 3.99 8.78
C ALA A 84 -4.64 3.97 10.28
N GLY A 85 -5.26 4.85 11.06
CA GLY A 85 -5.14 4.90 12.52
C GLY A 85 -5.69 3.64 13.18
N ALA A 86 -6.89 3.21 12.79
CA ALA A 86 -7.53 2.01 13.31
C ALA A 86 -6.71 0.74 13.03
N VAL A 87 -6.12 0.62 11.85
CA VAL A 87 -5.24 -0.50 11.51
C VAL A 87 -3.96 -0.49 12.32
N ARG A 88 -3.30 0.68 12.48
CA ARG A 88 -2.11 0.80 13.34
C ARG A 88 -2.43 0.42 14.78
N LEU A 89 -3.57 0.86 15.31
CA LEU A 89 -4.03 0.53 16.65
C LEU A 89 -4.36 -0.96 16.78
N GLY A 90 -5.01 -1.56 15.78
CA GLY A 90 -5.27 -3.00 15.72
C GLY A 90 -3.99 -3.83 15.77
N VAL A 91 -3.01 -3.46 14.94
CA VAL A 91 -1.70 -4.11 14.92
C VAL A 91 -0.96 -3.93 16.24
N ALA A 92 -0.96 -2.73 16.82
CA ALA A 92 -0.32 -2.48 18.12
C ALA A 92 -0.96 -3.30 19.24
N ARG A 93 -2.29 -3.46 19.24
CA ARG A 93 -3.02 -4.27 20.23
C ARG A 93 -2.69 -5.76 20.14
N MET A 94 -2.46 -6.28 18.94
CA MET A 94 -2.22 -7.71 18.73
C MET A 94 -0.76 -8.11 18.78
N HIS A 95 0.11 -7.29 18.17
CA HIS A 95 1.53 -7.61 17.95
C HIS A 95 2.46 -6.72 18.78
N GLY A 96 1.90 -5.89 19.68
CA GLY A 96 2.64 -4.99 20.55
C GLY A 96 3.45 -3.93 19.82
N ASP A 97 4.50 -3.47 20.48
CA ASP A 97 5.40 -2.41 19.99
C ASP A 97 6.17 -2.84 18.74
N TYR A 98 6.47 -4.13 18.61
CA TYR A 98 7.13 -4.69 17.42
C TYR A 98 6.27 -4.49 16.17
N GLY A 99 4.99 -4.89 16.22
CA GLY A 99 4.05 -4.66 15.12
C GLY A 99 3.84 -3.17 14.83
N ALA A 100 3.72 -2.36 15.89
CA ALA A 100 3.55 -0.92 15.77
C ALA A 100 4.74 -0.23 15.06
N ALA A 101 5.97 -0.62 15.41
CA ALA A 101 7.18 -0.12 14.78
C ALA A 101 7.25 -0.46 13.29
N LEU A 102 6.91 -1.70 12.92
CA LEU A 102 6.87 -2.12 11.51
C LEU A 102 5.82 -1.35 10.69
N CYS A 103 4.67 -1.05 11.30
CA CYS A 103 3.67 -0.19 10.70
C CYS A 103 4.19 1.22 10.44
N ASN A 104 5.05 1.79 11.29
CA ASN A 104 5.58 3.13 11.07
C ASN A 104 6.47 3.26 9.82
N THR A 105 7.18 2.19 9.44
CA THR A 105 8.19 2.27 8.37
C THR A 105 7.58 2.38 6.97
N ARG A 106 6.53 1.58 6.64
CA ARG A 106 6.06 1.46 5.25
C ARG A 106 4.59 1.11 5.07
N PHE A 107 3.77 1.32 6.09
CA PHE A 107 2.32 1.22 6.01
C PHE A 107 1.70 2.50 5.45
N SER A 108 0.84 2.37 4.46
CA SER A 108 0.05 3.48 3.92
C SER A 108 -1.23 2.93 3.29
N VAL A 109 -2.36 3.53 3.64
CA VAL A 109 -3.59 3.40 2.87
C VAL A 109 -3.41 4.21 1.58
N LYS A 110 -3.78 3.63 0.44
CA LYS A 110 -3.60 4.22 -0.90
C LYS A 110 -4.88 4.61 -1.59
N TYR A 111 -5.97 3.97 -1.22
CA TYR A 111 -7.28 4.21 -1.77
C TYR A 111 -8.31 3.73 -0.76
N LEU A 112 -9.33 4.53 -0.56
CA LEU A 112 -10.56 4.18 0.14
C LEU A 112 -11.73 4.58 -0.76
N ASN A 113 -12.65 3.66 -0.99
CA ASN A 113 -13.94 3.97 -1.55
C ASN A 113 -15.00 3.93 -0.44
N ALA A 114 -15.46 5.11 -0.05
CA ALA A 114 -16.47 5.26 1.00
C ALA A 114 -17.88 4.77 0.58
N HIS A 115 -18.13 4.54 -0.71
CA HIS A 115 -19.42 4.01 -1.17
C HIS A 115 -19.45 2.48 -1.18
N THR A 116 -18.35 1.84 -1.57
CA THR A 116 -18.27 0.37 -1.67
C THR A 116 -17.54 -0.28 -0.51
N GLY A 117 -16.89 0.50 0.37
CA GLY A 117 -16.08 -0.01 1.47
C GLY A 117 -14.73 -0.61 1.04
N MET A 118 -14.30 -0.40 -0.21
CA MET A 118 -13.06 -1.00 -0.73
C MET A 118 -11.83 -0.18 -0.32
N VAL A 119 -10.80 -0.86 0.21
CA VAL A 119 -9.57 -0.24 0.73
C VAL A 119 -8.33 -0.91 0.14
N PHE A 120 -7.37 -0.11 -0.29
CA PHE A 120 -6.05 -0.58 -0.68
C PHE A 120 -5.03 -0.21 0.38
N ILE A 121 -4.40 -1.22 0.96
CA ILE A 121 -3.40 -1.05 2.00
C ILE A 121 -2.05 -1.49 1.46
N ARG A 122 -1.05 -0.62 1.52
CA ARG A 122 0.34 -0.94 1.20
C ARG A 122 1.08 -1.35 2.46
N PHE A 123 1.86 -2.42 2.36
CA PHE A 123 2.77 -2.87 3.42
C PHE A 123 4.10 -3.39 2.87
N ALA A 124 5.09 -3.59 3.75
CA ALA A 124 6.36 -4.21 3.40
C ALA A 124 6.18 -5.71 3.09
N LYS A 125 6.89 -6.23 2.06
CA LYS A 125 6.79 -7.66 1.69
C LYS A 125 7.23 -8.59 2.83
N SER A 126 8.23 -8.21 3.62
CA SER A 126 8.74 -9.04 4.70
C SER A 126 7.71 -9.32 5.80
N CYS A 127 6.80 -8.37 6.07
CA CYS A 127 5.98 -8.40 7.28
C CYS A 127 4.47 -8.34 7.01
N TYR A 128 3.99 -8.51 5.76
CA TYR A 128 2.56 -8.35 5.45
C TYR A 128 1.65 -9.36 6.16
N LYS A 129 2.17 -10.55 6.51
CA LYS A 129 1.43 -11.58 7.26
C LYS A 129 0.96 -11.06 8.63
N LEU A 130 1.78 -10.22 9.28
CA LEU A 130 1.47 -9.59 10.56
C LEU A 130 0.28 -8.63 10.43
N LEU A 131 0.28 -7.81 9.37
CA LEU A 131 -0.86 -6.96 9.07
C LEU A 131 -2.10 -7.80 8.75
N TRP A 132 -1.96 -8.83 7.91
CA TRP A 132 -3.08 -9.66 7.46
C TRP A 132 -3.78 -10.39 8.61
N SER A 133 -3.00 -10.93 9.56
CA SER A 133 -3.57 -11.56 10.75
C SER A 133 -4.28 -10.55 11.67
N ALA A 134 -3.90 -9.27 11.63
CA ALA A 134 -4.50 -8.24 12.47
C ALA A 134 -5.81 -7.64 11.95
N LEU A 135 -6.02 -7.65 10.62
CA LEU A 135 -7.20 -7.07 9.98
C LEU A 135 -8.55 -7.53 10.56
N PRO A 136 -8.83 -8.84 10.74
CA PRO A 136 -10.14 -9.30 11.20
C PRO A 136 -10.47 -8.91 12.64
N PHE A 137 -9.47 -8.57 13.45
CA PHE A 137 -9.68 -8.19 14.85
C PHE A 137 -9.95 -6.68 15.04
N ILE A 138 -9.93 -5.91 13.96
CA ILE A 138 -10.31 -4.51 13.99
C ILE A 138 -11.84 -4.42 13.96
N THR A 139 -12.43 -4.21 15.13
CA THR A 139 -13.89 -4.18 15.32
C THR A 139 -14.50 -2.78 15.24
N ASN A 140 -13.69 -1.73 15.40
CA ASN A 140 -14.16 -0.36 15.47
C ASN A 140 -13.17 0.58 14.79
N ILE A 141 -13.68 1.50 13.96
CA ILE A 141 -12.94 2.63 13.40
C ILE A 141 -13.47 3.92 14.02
N GLU A 142 -12.58 4.74 14.56
CA GLU A 142 -12.91 6.07 15.05
C GLU A 142 -12.77 7.09 13.92
N SER A 143 -13.88 7.74 13.55
CA SER A 143 -13.89 8.82 12.56
C SER A 143 -14.70 10.01 13.07
N ARG A 144 -14.16 11.22 12.96
CA ARG A 144 -14.83 12.49 13.36
C ARG A 144 -15.47 12.44 14.76
N GLY A 145 -14.84 11.74 15.70
CA GLY A 145 -15.33 11.60 17.08
C GLY A 145 -16.43 10.56 17.29
N ARG A 146 -16.81 9.78 16.26
CA ARG A 146 -17.75 8.66 16.35
C ARG A 146 -17.01 7.32 16.19
N LYS A 147 -17.42 6.32 16.97
CA LYS A 147 -16.96 4.94 16.84
C LYS A 147 -17.91 4.20 15.91
N ILE A 148 -17.39 3.76 14.78
CA ILE A 148 -18.13 3.00 13.78
C ILE A 148 -17.75 1.52 13.94
N PRO A 149 -18.69 0.64 14.30
CA PRO A 149 -18.43 -0.79 14.33
C PRO A 149 -18.24 -1.30 12.91
N CYS A 150 -17.13 -1.95 12.64
CA CYS A 150 -16.78 -2.42 11.30
C CYS A 150 -15.96 -3.70 11.35
N PHE A 151 -15.95 -4.43 10.25
CA PHE A 151 -15.08 -5.58 10.05
C PHE A 151 -14.26 -5.40 8.77
N LEU A 152 -12.94 -5.59 8.83
CA LEU A 152 -12.08 -5.54 7.66
C LEU A 152 -11.80 -6.95 7.15
N ASN A 153 -12.35 -7.27 5.98
CA ASN A 153 -12.10 -8.52 5.28
C ASN A 153 -11.01 -8.32 4.22
N CYS A 154 -9.98 -9.17 4.18
CA CYS A 154 -8.96 -9.11 3.14
C CYS A 154 -9.35 -10.01 1.96
N LEU A 155 -9.60 -9.44 0.79
CA LEU A 155 -10.02 -10.15 -0.41
C LEU A 155 -8.85 -10.69 -1.22
N HIS A 156 -7.76 -9.92 -1.34
CA HIS A 156 -6.62 -10.29 -2.18
C HIS A 156 -5.32 -9.62 -1.72
N VAL A 157 -4.20 -10.32 -1.91
CA VAL A 157 -2.85 -9.80 -1.65
C VAL A 157 -2.05 -9.82 -2.96
N GLY A 158 -1.69 -8.64 -3.47
CA GLY A 158 -0.93 -8.52 -4.71
C GLY A 158 0.45 -7.90 -4.52
N GLY A 159 1.34 -8.13 -5.49
CA GLY A 159 2.64 -7.46 -5.56
C GLY A 159 2.58 -6.03 -6.12
N THR A 160 1.58 -5.73 -6.95
CA THR A 160 1.41 -4.42 -7.58
C THR A 160 -0.02 -3.92 -7.43
N ILE A 161 -0.21 -2.60 -7.49
CA ILE A 161 -1.56 -2.01 -7.50
C ILE A 161 -2.34 -2.46 -8.73
N ARG A 162 -1.68 -2.59 -9.89
CA ARG A 162 -2.30 -2.98 -11.16
C ARG A 162 -2.93 -4.38 -11.10
N THR A 163 -2.27 -5.36 -10.48
CA THR A 163 -2.82 -6.71 -10.31
C THR A 163 -4.03 -6.69 -9.38
N CYS A 164 -3.95 -5.94 -8.27
CA CYS A 164 -5.07 -5.77 -7.34
C CYS A 164 -6.26 -5.07 -7.99
N GLN A 165 -6.04 -4.08 -8.86
CA GLN A 165 -7.10 -3.41 -9.61
C GLN A 165 -7.78 -4.35 -10.61
N LYS A 166 -7.01 -5.16 -11.35
CA LYS A 166 -7.57 -6.18 -12.24
C LYS A 166 -8.43 -7.17 -11.46
N PHE A 167 -7.94 -7.61 -10.30
CA PHE A 167 -8.71 -8.47 -9.39
C PHE A 167 -10.00 -7.79 -8.94
N LEU A 168 -9.95 -6.52 -8.50
CA LEU A 168 -11.13 -5.77 -8.06
C LEU A 168 -12.19 -5.66 -9.15
N ILE A 169 -11.79 -5.39 -10.40
CA ILE A 169 -12.72 -5.33 -11.54
C ILE A 169 -13.40 -6.70 -11.76
N ARG A 170 -12.62 -7.78 -11.73
CA ARG A 170 -13.15 -9.16 -11.86
C ARG A 170 -14.10 -9.49 -10.70
N TYR A 171 -13.72 -9.13 -9.47
CA TYR A 171 -14.53 -9.32 -8.28
C TYR A 171 -15.87 -8.59 -8.39
N ASN A 172 -15.86 -7.30 -8.73
CA ASN A 172 -17.09 -6.51 -8.88
C ASN A 172 -18.01 -7.08 -9.97
N ALA A 173 -17.45 -7.49 -11.11
CA ALA A 173 -18.24 -8.13 -12.17
C ALA A 173 -18.89 -9.44 -11.69
N GLN A 174 -18.16 -10.26 -10.93
CA GLN A 174 -18.71 -11.48 -10.33
C GLN A 174 -19.78 -11.19 -9.28
N GLN A 175 -19.63 -10.14 -8.47
CA GLN A 175 -20.64 -9.74 -7.49
C GLN A 175 -21.95 -9.32 -8.19
N LEU A 176 -21.88 -8.54 -9.26
CA LEU A 176 -23.07 -8.17 -10.04
C LEU A 176 -23.80 -9.41 -10.58
N HIS A 177 -23.07 -10.41 -11.08
CA HIS A 177 -23.65 -11.68 -11.53
C HIS A 177 -24.31 -12.47 -10.39
N ARG A 178 -23.78 -12.39 -9.17
CA ARG A 178 -24.36 -13.06 -7.97
C ARG A 178 -25.59 -12.33 -7.43
N ILE A 179 -25.66 -11.01 -7.60
CA ILE A 179 -26.76 -10.16 -7.14
C ILE A 179 -27.97 -10.31 -8.07
N LEU A 180 -27.76 -10.40 -9.38
CA LEU A 180 -28.82 -10.49 -10.40
C LEU A 180 -29.96 -11.50 -10.08
N PRO A 181 -29.70 -12.76 -9.68
CA PRO A 181 -30.76 -13.72 -9.36
C PRO A 181 -31.48 -13.41 -8.04
N LYS A 182 -30.89 -12.60 -7.15
CA LYS A 182 -31.45 -12.27 -5.83
C LYS A 182 -32.35 -11.03 -5.85
N CYS A 183 -32.29 -10.22 -6.90
CA CYS A 183 -33.11 -9.02 -7.03
C CYS A 183 -34.60 -9.39 -7.15
N ARG A 184 -35.45 -8.76 -6.34
CA ARG A 184 -36.92 -8.97 -6.37
C ARG A 184 -37.61 -8.04 -7.35
N ASN A 185 -37.09 -6.82 -7.51
CA ASN A 185 -37.66 -5.78 -8.37
C ASN A 185 -37.10 -5.86 -9.79
N GLU A 186 -37.96 -5.74 -10.81
CA GLU A 186 -37.51 -5.71 -12.21
C GLU A 186 -36.67 -4.46 -12.53
N ALA A 187 -37.00 -3.31 -11.94
CA ALA A 187 -36.22 -2.08 -12.11
C ALA A 187 -34.75 -2.23 -11.63
N GLU A 188 -34.53 -2.89 -10.49
CA GLU A 188 -33.18 -3.19 -9.98
C GLU A 188 -32.45 -4.19 -10.88
N LYS A 189 -33.17 -5.21 -11.41
CA LYS A 189 -32.58 -6.16 -12.36
C LYS A 189 -32.12 -5.46 -13.64
N ASP A 190 -32.92 -4.53 -14.16
CA ASP A 190 -32.57 -3.77 -15.36
C ASP A 190 -31.38 -2.85 -15.10
N GLN A 191 -31.29 -2.21 -13.93
CA GLN A 191 -30.11 -1.45 -13.54
C GLN A 191 -28.86 -2.33 -13.48
N VAL A 192 -28.93 -3.49 -12.81
CA VAL A 192 -27.80 -4.43 -12.73
C VAL A 192 -27.42 -4.95 -14.13
N ARG A 193 -28.38 -5.21 -15.02
CA ARG A 193 -28.13 -5.59 -16.41
C ARG A 193 -27.38 -4.47 -17.15
N GLN A 194 -27.78 -3.22 -17.00
CA GLN A 194 -27.11 -2.07 -17.58
C GLN A 194 -25.66 -1.94 -17.07
N GLU A 195 -25.44 -2.09 -15.77
CA GLU A 195 -24.09 -2.04 -15.18
C GLU A 195 -23.19 -3.17 -15.71
N ILE A 196 -23.73 -4.39 -15.86
CA ILE A 196 -22.99 -5.52 -16.45
C ILE A 196 -22.63 -5.23 -17.92
N LEU A 197 -23.53 -4.60 -18.69
CA LEU A 197 -23.26 -4.20 -20.07
C LEU A 197 -22.16 -3.12 -20.13
N ASN A 198 -22.22 -2.13 -19.25
CA ASN A 198 -21.24 -1.05 -19.15
C ASN A 198 -19.84 -1.58 -18.79
N CYS A 199 -19.75 -2.60 -17.93
CA CYS A 199 -18.50 -3.25 -17.59
C CYS A 199 -17.82 -3.97 -18.77
N ARG A 200 -18.56 -4.39 -19.81
CA ARG A 200 -18.01 -5.13 -20.96
C ARG A 200 -17.32 -4.26 -22.02
N LEU A 201 -17.56 -2.95 -22.04
CA LEU A 201 -17.12 -2.06 -23.13
C LEU A 201 -15.64 -1.62 -23.03
N THR A 202 -14.89 -2.01 -22.00
CA THR A 202 -13.43 -1.75 -21.89
C THR A 202 -12.56 -2.86 -22.49
N ARG A 203 -13.11 -3.68 -23.39
CA ARG A 203 -12.45 -4.84 -24.00
C ARG A 203 -11.46 -4.45 -25.12
N GLY A 204 -10.54 -3.54 -24.84
CA GLY A 204 -9.35 -3.27 -25.63
C GLY A 204 -8.09 -3.66 -24.86
N ASN A 205 -7.96 -4.95 -24.51
CA ASN A 205 -6.69 -5.66 -24.22
C ASN A 205 -6.97 -7.01 -23.54
N ARG A 206 -7.33 -8.01 -24.36
CA ARG A 206 -7.29 -9.42 -23.97
C ARG A 206 -5.82 -9.85 -23.93
N SER A 207 -5.21 -9.83 -22.75
CA SER A 207 -4.08 -10.72 -22.48
C SER A 207 -4.60 -11.83 -21.59
N THR A 208 -4.59 -13.03 -22.15
CA THR A 208 -4.67 -14.31 -21.47
C THR A 208 -3.58 -14.35 -20.41
N TYR A 209 -3.97 -14.30 -19.15
CA TYR A 209 -3.13 -14.74 -18.05
C TYR A 209 -3.95 -15.81 -17.36
N GLU A 210 -3.55 -17.04 -17.66
CA GLU A 210 -4.06 -18.27 -17.11
C GLU A 210 -3.85 -18.30 -15.59
N ASP A 211 -4.62 -19.18 -14.96
CA ASP A 211 -4.73 -19.42 -13.53
C ASP A 211 -3.38 -19.79 -12.88
N GLU A 212 -2.65 -18.80 -12.37
CA GLU A 212 -1.52 -18.99 -11.44
C GLU A 212 -1.87 -18.65 -9.97
N ASP A 213 -3.15 -18.67 -9.58
CA ASP A 213 -3.55 -18.66 -8.16
C ASP A 213 -3.77 -20.10 -7.65
N ARG A 214 -2.82 -20.99 -7.94
CA ARG A 214 -2.73 -22.32 -7.31
C ARG A 214 -1.43 -22.40 -6.51
N SER A 215 -1.59 -22.30 -5.18
CA SER A 215 -0.64 -22.66 -4.12
C SER A 215 0.76 -22.02 -4.14
N ASP A 216 0.91 -20.93 -3.39
CA ASP A 216 2.17 -20.61 -2.70
C ASP A 216 1.82 -20.38 -1.20
N PHE A 217 1.23 -21.41 -0.61
CA PHE A 217 1.12 -21.61 0.83
C PHE A 217 1.89 -22.92 1.08
N GLU A 218 2.91 -22.85 1.94
CA GLU A 218 3.96 -23.87 2.20
C GLU A 218 5.08 -23.79 1.15
N GLU A 219 6.27 -23.27 1.43
CA GLU A 219 7.20 -23.63 2.51
C GLU A 219 7.90 -22.38 3.10
N ASP A 220 7.93 -22.27 4.43
CA ASP A 220 8.99 -21.60 5.19
C ASP A 220 8.92 -22.15 6.63
N GLU A 221 9.10 -23.46 6.75
CA GLU A 221 9.64 -24.11 7.95
C GLU A 221 10.83 -24.94 7.50
N ARG A 222 12.02 -24.33 7.41
CA ARG A 222 13.30 -25.04 7.57
C ARG A 222 14.32 -24.08 8.21
N GLU A 223 14.60 -24.38 9.47
CA GLU A 223 15.82 -24.12 10.27
C GLU A 223 16.51 -22.74 10.21
#